data_AF-A0A090QX98-F1
#
_entry.id   AF-A0A090QX98-F1
#
_cell.length_a   1.000
_cell.length_b   1.000
_cell.length_c   1.000
_cell.angle_alpha   90.00
_cell.angle_beta   90.00
_cell.angle_gamma   90.00
#
_symmetry.space_group_name_H-M   'P 1'
#
loop_
_entity.id
_entity.type
_entity.pdbx_description
1 polymer ?
#
loop_
_entity_poly.entity_id
_entity_poly.type
_entity_poly.pdbx_seq_one_letter_code
_entity_poly.pdbx_strand_id
1 'polypeptide(L)'
;MSNQALALILERAKDDEDKASLALNQARVERENYYIQLQQIEQYRLDYCRQLSERGQQGLTASSYGHLQKFLNQLDETLTKQKQAASQFDFQVEQCSEHWHEMRKNAAPLSGCWRKSRPNGSNFSIAKNKK
;
A
#
# COMPACT_ATOMS: atom_id res chain seq x y z
N MET A 1 2.01 -28.57 -29.80
CA MET A 1 2.63 -28.68 -28.45
C MET A 1 3.22 -27.37 -27.90
N SER A 2 3.76 -26.44 -28.71
CA SER A 2 4.35 -25.17 -28.21
C SER A 2 3.33 -24.14 -27.68
N ASN A 3 2.11 -24.08 -28.23
CA ASN A 3 1.14 -23.02 -27.91
C ASN A 3 0.52 -23.16 -26.50
N GLN A 4 0.43 -24.40 -25.98
CA GLN A 4 -0.18 -24.68 -24.68
C GLN A 4 0.77 -24.37 -23.51
N ALA A 5 2.08 -24.63 -23.68
CA ALA A 5 3.09 -24.20 -22.73
C ALA A 5 3.17 -22.67 -22.61
N LEU A 6 3.10 -21.95 -23.75
CA LEU A 6 3.06 -20.49 -23.76
C LEU A 6 1.80 -19.92 -23.09
N ALA A 7 0.65 -20.58 -23.26
CA ALA A 7 -0.60 -20.19 -22.59
C ALA A 7 -0.48 -20.33 -21.06
N LEU A 8 0.07 -21.44 -20.57
CA LEU A 8 0.27 -21.69 -19.13
C LEU A 8 1.25 -20.68 -18.50
N ILE A 9 2.35 -20.36 -19.19
CA ILE A 9 3.31 -19.37 -18.70
C ILE A 9 2.68 -17.97 -18.65
N LEU A 10 1.86 -17.63 -19.65
CA LEU A 10 1.16 -16.35 -19.70
C LEU A 10 0.07 -16.24 -18.63
N GLU A 11 -0.66 -17.32 -18.35
CA GLU A 11 -1.63 -17.40 -17.26
C GLU A 11 -0.94 -17.18 -15.91
N ARG A 12 0.15 -17.91 -15.65
CA ARG A 12 0.94 -17.73 -14.44
C ARG A 12 1.49 -16.30 -14.28
N ALA A 13 2.00 -15.70 -15.35
CA ALA A 13 2.52 -14.34 -15.32
C ALA A 13 1.44 -13.31 -14.99
N LYS A 14 0.19 -13.53 -15.42
CA LYS A 14 -0.95 -12.69 -15.05
C LYS A 14 -1.35 -12.88 -13.59
N ASP A 15 -1.42 -14.13 -13.13
CA ASP A 15 -1.73 -14.42 -11.73
C ASP A 15 -0.71 -13.79 -10.77
N ASP A 16 0.57 -13.78 -11.16
CA ASP A 16 1.64 -13.18 -10.38
C ASP A 16 1.57 -11.63 -10.42
N GLU A 17 1.20 -11.02 -11.56
CA GLU A 17 0.90 -9.58 -11.65
C GLU A 17 -0.28 -9.18 -10.76
N ASP A 18 -1.37 -9.96 -10.77
CA ASP A 18 -2.56 -9.72 -9.98
C ASP A 18 -2.25 -9.80 -8.48
N LYS A 19 -1.50 -10.82 -8.04
CA LYS A 19 -1.04 -10.95 -6.64
C LYS A 19 -0.16 -9.78 -6.21
N ALA A 20 0.79 -9.36 -7.07
CA ALA A 20 1.64 -8.21 -6.78
C ALA A 20 0.82 -6.91 -6.66
N SER A 21 -0.22 -6.75 -7.49
CA SER A 21 -1.13 -5.59 -7.41
C SER A 21 -1.95 -5.58 -6.11
N LEU A 22 -2.43 -6.75 -5.66
CA LEU A 22 -3.14 -6.89 -4.40
C LEU A 22 -2.23 -6.53 -3.21
N ALA A 23 -1.00 -7.05 -3.20
CA ALA A 23 -0.01 -6.76 -2.17
C ALA A 23 0.32 -5.26 -2.10
N LEU A 24 0.50 -4.60 -3.24
CA LEU A 24 0.73 -3.16 -3.31
C LEU A 24 -0.45 -2.37 -2.74
N ASN A 25 -1.69 -2.73 -3.10
CA ASN A 25 -2.87 -2.07 -2.56
C ASN A 25 -2.97 -2.25 -1.03
N GLN A 26 -2.71 -3.45 -0.54
CA GLN A 26 -2.71 -3.73 0.89
C GLN A 26 -1.65 -2.90 1.64
N ALA A 27 -0.42 -2.86 1.13
CA ALA A 27 0.65 -2.04 1.72
C ALA A 27 0.28 -0.55 1.79
N ARG A 28 -0.40 -0.03 0.75
CA ARG A 28 -0.88 1.36 0.73
C ARG A 28 -1.94 1.62 1.80
N VAL A 29 -2.90 0.72 1.96
CA VAL A 29 -3.94 0.83 2.99
C VAL A 29 -3.34 0.74 4.38
N GLU A 30 -2.40 -0.18 4.62
CA GLU A 30 -1.70 -0.31 5.90
C GLU A 30 -0.93 0.96 6.25
N ARG A 31 -0.20 1.53 5.29
CA ARG A 31 0.50 2.81 5.43
C ARG A 31 -0.46 3.94 5.77
N GLU A 32 -1.56 4.08 5.04
CA GLU A 32 -2.55 5.14 5.28
C GLU A 32 -3.18 5.01 6.68
N ASN A 33 -3.60 3.82 7.06
CA ASN A 33 -4.14 3.54 8.39
C ASN A 33 -3.13 3.89 9.49
N TYR A 34 -1.85 3.60 9.26
CA TYR A 34 -0.79 3.94 10.20
C TYR A 34 -0.64 5.46 10.39
N TYR A 35 -0.65 6.23 9.30
CA TYR A 35 -0.62 7.70 9.39
C TYR A 35 -1.85 8.28 10.08
N ILE A 36 -3.03 7.70 9.85
CA ILE A 36 -4.26 8.10 10.56
C ILE A 36 -4.11 7.91 12.08
N GLN A 37 -3.59 6.75 12.50
CA GLN A 37 -3.33 6.49 13.93
C GLN A 37 -2.32 7.48 14.52
N LEU A 38 -1.25 7.78 13.78
CA LEU A 38 -0.23 8.74 14.20
C LEU A 38 -0.83 10.14 14.39
N GLN A 39 -1.65 10.58 13.44
CA GLN A 39 -2.37 11.86 13.52
C GLN A 39 -3.32 11.90 14.71
N GLN A 40 -4.01 10.80 15.05
CA GLN A 40 -4.89 10.73 16.22
C GLN A 40 -4.11 10.92 17.52
N ILE A 41 -2.92 10.34 17.64
CA ILE A 41 -2.07 10.50 18.83
C ILE A 41 -1.54 11.95 18.92
N GLU A 42 -1.18 12.57 17.80
CA GLU A 42 -0.78 13.98 17.76
C GLU A 42 -1.92 14.90 18.17
N GLN A 43 -3.14 14.65 17.69
CA GLN A 43 -4.32 15.41 18.08
C GLN A 43 -4.60 15.25 19.58
N TYR A 44 -4.57 14.01 20.08
CA TYR A 44 -4.75 13.72 21.51
C TYR A 44 -3.73 14.47 22.38
N ARG A 45 -2.47 14.55 21.94
CA ARG A 45 -1.43 15.34 22.62
C ARG A 45 -1.80 16.81 22.73
N LEU A 46 -2.26 17.42 21.63
CA LEU A 46 -2.65 18.84 21.61
C LEU A 46 -3.82 19.11 22.55
N ASP A 47 -4.83 18.24 22.53
CA ASP A 47 -6.00 18.35 23.41
C ASP A 47 -5.60 18.19 24.87
N TYR A 48 -4.68 17.26 25.16
CA TYR A 48 -4.14 17.06 26.50
C TYR A 48 -3.36 18.30 26.99
N CYS A 49 -2.52 18.90 26.15
CA CYS A 49 -1.81 20.14 26.48
C CYS A 49 -2.77 21.30 26.78
N ARG A 50 -3.87 21.42 26.03
CA ARG A 50 -4.90 22.43 26.31
C ARG A 50 -5.55 22.19 27.67
N GLN A 51 -5.98 20.96 27.95
CA GLN A 51 -6.57 20.60 29.25
C GLN A 51 -5.59 20.85 30.41
N LEU A 52 -4.31 20.56 30.22
CA LEU A 52 -3.27 20.84 31.20
C LEU A 52 -3.16 22.34 31.51
N SER A 53 -3.18 23.18 30.46
CA SER A 53 -3.13 24.64 30.61
C SER A 53 -4.36 25.17 31.35
N GLU A 54 -5.56 24.72 30.98
CA GLU A 54 -6.82 25.12 31.63
C GLU A 54 -6.83 24.75 33.12
N ARG A 55 -6.46 23.52 33.46
CA ARG A 55 -6.37 23.11 34.87
C ARG A 55 -5.26 23.85 35.61
N GLY A 56 -4.15 24.14 34.93
CA GLY A 56 -3.05 24.94 35.47
C GLY A 56 -3.50 26.33 35.91
N GLN A 57 -4.38 26.97 35.13
CA GLN A 57 -4.98 28.27 35.47
C GLN A 57 -5.92 28.20 36.67
N GLN A 58 -6.58 27.05 36.90
CA GLN A 58 -7.47 26.81 38.04
C GLN A 58 -6.72 26.49 39.34
N GLY A 59 -5.39 26.40 39.29
CA GLY A 59 -4.54 26.05 40.42
C GLY A 59 -4.28 24.55 40.49
N LEU A 60 -3.05 24.13 40.15
CA LEU A 60 -2.61 22.75 40.22
C LEU A 60 -1.55 22.55 41.30
N THR A 61 -1.61 21.43 42.02
CA THR A 61 -0.52 21.07 42.93
C THR A 61 0.73 20.66 42.13
N ALA A 62 1.91 20.96 42.67
CA ALA A 62 3.18 20.63 42.02
C ALA A 62 3.32 19.12 41.69
N SER A 63 2.78 18.25 42.56
CA SER A 63 2.75 16.81 42.35
C SER A 63 1.91 16.39 41.14
N SER A 64 0.69 16.96 41.01
CA SER A 64 -0.20 16.68 39.88
C SER A 64 0.41 17.17 38.57
N TYR A 65 1.04 18.36 38.59
CA TYR A 65 1.73 18.92 37.42
C TYR A 65 2.88 18.03 36.96
N GLY A 66 3.72 17.57 37.90
CA GLY A 66 4.84 16.67 37.60
C GLY A 66 4.39 15.31 37.05
N HIS A 67 3.26 14.77 37.52
CA HIS A 67 2.71 13.53 36.95
C HIS A 67 2.25 13.72 35.51
N LEU A 68 1.51 14.78 35.24
CA LEU A 68 0.99 15.07 33.90
C LEU A 68 2.11 15.37 32.90
N GLN A 69 3.18 16.04 33.32
CA GLN A 69 4.34 16.34 32.47
C GLN A 69 5.14 15.08 32.14
N LYS A 70 5.28 14.13 33.08
CA LYS A 70 5.89 12.82 32.81
C LYS A 70 5.11 12.03 31.75
N PHE A 71 3.78 12.05 31.83
CA PHE A 71 2.93 11.40 30.84
C PHE A 71 3.10 12.02 29.45
N LEU A 72 3.18 13.35 29.35
CA LEU A 72 3.48 14.04 28.08
C LEU A 72 4.81 13.60 27.48
N ASN A 73 5.86 13.51 28.30
CA ASN A 73 7.18 13.06 27.82
C ASN A 73 7.10 11.62 27.27
N GLN A 74 6.40 10.72 27.95
CA GLN A 74 6.19 9.34 27.48
C GLN A 74 5.41 9.29 26.16
N LEU A 75 4.39 10.14 26.01
CA LEU A 75 3.63 10.27 24.78
C LEU A 75 4.53 10.76 23.63
N ASP A 76 5.40 11.74 23.89
CA ASP A 76 6.32 12.32 22.90
C ASP A 76 7.39 11.33 22.46
N GLU A 77 7.94 10.55 23.40
CA GLU A 77 8.86 9.45 23.10
C GLU A 77 8.17 8.39 22.22
N THR A 78 6.91 8.06 22.54
CA THR A 78 6.12 7.09 21.76
C THR A 78 5.84 7.61 20.35
N LEU A 79 5.42 8.86 20.21
CA LEU A 79 5.23 9.51 18.91
C LEU A 79 6.51 9.53 18.08
N THR A 80 7.65 9.80 18.70
CA THR A 80 8.95 9.79 18.02
C THR A 80 9.27 8.41 17.45
N LYS A 81 9.08 7.35 18.24
CA LYS A 81 9.27 5.97 17.79
C LYS A 81 8.30 5.60 16.66
N GLN A 82 7.03 6.00 16.77
CA GLN A 82 6.04 5.73 15.74
C GLN A 82 6.34 6.48 14.43
N LYS A 83 6.82 7.72 14.50
CA LYS A 83 7.27 8.46 13.31
C LYS A 83 8.45 7.79 12.62
N GLN A 84 9.38 7.23 13.39
CA GLN A 84 10.49 6.46 12.82
C GLN A 84 9.98 5.18 12.14
N ALA A 85 9.06 4.45 12.76
CA ALA A 85 8.45 3.26 12.18
C ALA A 85 7.60 3.56 10.93
N ALA A 86 7.09 4.79 10.74
CA ALA A 86 6.38 5.18 9.52
C ALA A 86 7.22 4.94 8.25
N SER A 87 8.54 5.14 8.33
CA SER A 87 9.46 4.89 7.23
C SER A 87 9.48 3.42 6.75
N GLN A 88 9.15 2.47 7.62
CA GLN A 88 9.07 1.05 7.26
C GLN A 88 7.85 0.78 6.37
N PHE A 89 6.74 1.46 6.62
CA PHE A 89 5.54 1.37 5.79
C PHE A 89 5.73 2.07 4.44
N ASP A 90 6.45 3.21 4.43
CA ASP A 90 6.87 3.86 3.18
C ASP A 90 7.71 2.90 2.32
N PHE A 91 8.73 2.30 2.94
CA PHE A 91 9.61 1.34 2.27
C PHE A 91 8.86 0.10 1.79
N GLN A 92 7.92 -0.43 2.57
CA GLN A 92 7.09 -1.58 2.16
C GLN A 92 6.26 -1.27 0.91
N VAL A 93 5.67 -0.07 0.82
CA VAL A 93 4.93 0.37 -0.38
C VAL A 93 5.86 0.49 -1.58
N GLU A 94 7.07 1.03 -1.40
CA GLU A 94 8.08 1.12 -2.46
C GLU A 94 8.48 -0.27 -2.97
N GLN A 95 8.81 -1.20 -2.07
CA GLN A 95 9.16 -2.58 -2.43
C GLN A 95 8.03 -3.30 -3.16
N CYS A 96 6.78 -3.18 -2.70
CA CYS A 96 5.64 -3.75 -3.40
C CYS A 96 5.41 -3.10 -4.78
N SER A 97 5.70 -1.81 -4.92
CA SER A 97 5.57 -1.08 -6.17
C SER A 97 6.61 -1.54 -7.19
N GLU A 98 7.88 -1.67 -6.77
CA GLU A 98 8.95 -2.22 -7.58
C GLU A 98 8.62 -3.64 -8.05
N HIS A 99 8.20 -4.51 -7.13
CA HIS A 99 7.82 -5.88 -7.44
C HIS A 99 6.68 -5.95 -8.46
N TRP A 100 5.63 -5.14 -8.30
CA TRP A 100 4.53 -5.08 -9.27
C TRP A 100 5.00 -4.60 -10.65
N HIS A 101 5.88 -3.60 -10.70
CA HIS A 101 6.47 -3.14 -11.96
C HIS A 101 7.30 -4.22 -12.66
N GLU A 102 8.08 -5.00 -11.91
CA GLU A 102 8.85 -6.13 -12.45
C GLU A 102 7.94 -7.21 -13.03
N MET A 103 6.89 -7.62 -12.30
CA MET A 103 5.96 -8.66 -12.78
C MET A 103 5.28 -8.22 -14.08
N ARG A 104 4.83 -6.97 -14.14
CA ARG A 104 4.21 -6.39 -15.34
C ARG A 104 5.18 -6.30 -16.52
N LYS A 105 6.44 -5.92 -16.27
CA LYS A 105 7.48 -5.86 -17.30
C LYS A 105 7.76 -7.25 -17.88
N ASN A 106 7.71 -8.30 -17.06
CA ASN A 106 7.91 -9.69 -17.48
C ASN A 106 6.71 -10.25 -18.27
N ALA A 107 5.48 -9.85 -17.94
CA ALA A 107 4.27 -10.29 -18.62
C ALA A 107 4.08 -9.66 -20.03
N ALA A 108 4.56 -8.44 -20.24
CA ALA A 108 4.36 -7.71 -21.49
C ALA A 108 4.94 -8.40 -22.76
N PRO A 109 6.20 -8.88 -22.78
CA PRO A 109 6.76 -9.61 -23.92
C PRO A 109 6.01 -10.92 -24.23
N LEU A 110 5.63 -11.68 -23.19
CA LEU A 110 4.88 -12.93 -23.31
C LEU A 110 3.54 -12.69 -24.02
N SER A 111 2.82 -11.63 -23.63
CA SER A 111 1.56 -11.23 -24.26
C SER A 111 1.72 -10.87 -25.74
N GLY A 112 2.83 -10.23 -26.11
CA GLY A 112 3.16 -9.86 -27.49
C GLY A 112 3.49 -11.08 -28.36
N CYS A 113 4.29 -12.02 -27.85
CA CYS A 113 4.59 -13.28 -28.52
C CYS A 113 3.31 -14.10 -28.73
N TRP A 114 2.46 -14.20 -27.71
CA TRP A 114 1.20 -14.95 -27.81
C TRP A 114 0.24 -14.34 -28.85
N ARG A 115 0.18 -12.99 -28.94
CA ARG A 115 -0.59 -12.30 -29.98
C ARG A 115 -0.10 -12.62 -31.39
N LYS A 116 1.23 -12.67 -31.60
CA LYS A 116 1.84 -12.97 -32.91
C LYS A 116 1.73 -14.45 -33.30
N SER A 117 1.69 -15.36 -32.33
CA SER A 117 1.55 -16.80 -32.56
C SER A 117 0.10 -17.26 -32.77
N ARG A 118 -0.90 -16.39 -32.59
CA ARG A 118 -2.28 -16.69 -33.01
C ARG A 118 -2.33 -16.74 -34.55
N PRO A 119 -2.81 -17.84 -35.17
CA PRO A 119 -3.03 -17.87 -36.60
C PRO A 119 -4.01 -16.75 -36.97
N ASN A 120 -3.73 -16.01 -38.06
CA ASN A 120 -4.62 -15.00 -38.64
C ASN A 120 -6.00 -15.61 -38.93
N GLY A 121 -6.92 -15.54 -37.97
CA GLY A 121 -8.34 -15.79 -38.14
C GLY A 121 -9.00 -14.57 -38.78
N SER A 122 -8.62 -14.22 -40.00
CA SER A 122 -9.29 -13.21 -40.82
C SER A 122 -9.33 -13.69 -42.26
N ASN A 123 -10.08 -14.77 -42.46
CA ASN A 123 -10.73 -15.11 -43.71
C ASN A 123 -12.00 -15.92 -43.38
N PHE A 124 -12.95 -15.27 -42.71
CA PHE A 124 -14.31 -15.81 -42.53
C PHE A 124 -15.35 -14.73 -42.83
N SER A 125 -15.41 -14.36 -44.10
CA SER A 125 -16.46 -13.63 -44.82
C SER A 125 -15.96 -13.70 -46.28
N ILE A 126 -16.64 -14.25 -47.29
CA ILE A 126 -18.05 -14.33 -47.64
C ILE A 126 -18.19 -15.52 -48.61
N ALA A 127 -19.10 -16.46 -48.34
CA ALA A 127 -19.70 -17.30 -49.38
C ALA A 127 -21.07 -17.81 -48.90
N LYS A 128 -21.93 -16.88 -48.46
CA LYS A 128 -23.37 -17.08 -48.64
C LYS A 128 -23.71 -16.61 -50.06
N ASN A 129 -24.32 -17.51 -50.81
CA ASN A 129 -25.28 -17.24 -51.88
C ASN A 129 -24.73 -16.94 -53.30
N LYS A 130 -24.74 -17.97 -54.17
CA LYS A 130 -25.23 -17.89 -55.57
C LYS A 130 -25.18 -19.28 -56.24
N LYS A 131 -26.27 -20.03 -56.16
CA LYS A 131 -27.16 -20.45 -57.27
C LYS A 131 -28.01 -21.64 -56.84
#